data_AF-A0A699R613-F1
#
_entry.id   AF-A0A699R613-F1
#
_cell.length_a   1.000
_cell.length_b   1.000
_cell.length_c   1.000
_cell.angle_alpha   90.00
_cell.angle_beta   90.00
_cell.angle_gamma   90.00
#
_symmetry.space_group_name_H-M   'P 1'
#
loop_
_entity.id
_entity.type
_entity.pdbx_description
1 polymer ?
#
loop_
_entity_poly.entity_id
_entity_poly.type
_entity_poly.pdbx_seq_one_letter_code
_entity_poly.pdbx_strand_id
1 'polypeptide(L)'
;MYQDMKLLYWWPNMKADITTYVSKCLTCLKVKAKHQKPSGLLVQPKIPQWKWDNITIDFVTRLPKTQSRNNTIWVVVDRLTKSAHFQPMKETDPMDKLARLYLKEVVTRHGILVSIISDRDPRFTSNF
;
A
#
# COMPACT_ATOMS: atom_id res chain seq x y z
N MET A 1 -2.78 -36.88 -8.60
CA MET A 1 -1.73 -37.85 -8.23
C MET A 1 -2.27 -39.04 -7.46
N TYR A 2 -2.68 -38.93 -6.18
CA TYR A 2 -3.18 -40.13 -5.45
C TYR A 2 -4.39 -40.79 -6.12
N GLN A 3 -5.39 -39.99 -6.55
CA GLN A 3 -6.59 -40.51 -7.20
C GLN A 3 -6.31 -41.18 -8.56
N ASP A 4 -5.23 -40.78 -9.23
CA ASP A 4 -4.85 -41.31 -10.54
C ASP A 4 -4.01 -42.59 -10.39
N MET A 5 -3.05 -42.59 -9.45
CA MET A 5 -2.17 -43.74 -9.21
C MET A 5 -2.87 -44.92 -8.56
N LYS A 6 -3.88 -44.68 -7.71
CA LYS A 6 -4.64 -45.76 -7.05
C LYS A 6 -5.42 -46.66 -8.02
N LEU A 7 -5.59 -46.24 -9.27
CA LEU A 7 -6.29 -47.01 -10.30
C LEU A 7 -5.45 -48.20 -10.79
N LEU A 8 -4.12 -48.08 -10.71
CA LEU A 8 -3.18 -49.05 -11.28
C LEU A 8 -2.21 -49.64 -10.24
N TYR A 9 -2.01 -48.97 -9.10
CA TYR A 9 -1.01 -49.34 -8.12
C TYR A 9 -1.54 -49.27 -6.69
N TRP A 10 -0.97 -50.10 -5.81
CA TRP A 10 -1.25 -50.10 -4.38
C TRP A 10 -0.03 -50.51 -3.57
N TRP A 11 0.24 -49.80 -2.47
CA TRP A 11 1.21 -50.19 -1.45
C TRP A 11 0.87 -49.55 -0.10
N PRO A 12 1.39 -50.09 1.03
CA PRO A 12 1.21 -49.49 2.34
C PRO A 12 1.72 -48.04 2.38
N ASN A 13 0.96 -47.10 2.96
CA ASN A 13 1.29 -45.66 3.05
C ASN A 13 1.39 -44.87 1.73
N MET A 14 0.92 -45.41 0.60
CA MET A 14 0.94 -44.74 -0.72
C MET A 14 0.51 -43.27 -0.71
N LYS A 15 -0.54 -42.92 0.03
CA LYS A 15 -1.02 -41.53 0.12
C LYS A 15 0.03 -40.60 0.75
N ALA A 16 0.69 -41.05 1.82
CA ALA A 16 1.70 -40.26 2.53
C ALA A 16 2.97 -40.08 1.70
N ASP A 17 3.40 -41.12 0.97
CA ASP A 17 4.57 -41.05 0.09
C ASP A 17 4.34 -40.08 -1.07
N ILE A 18 3.17 -40.16 -1.70
CA ILE A 18 2.77 -39.23 -2.77
C ILE A 18 2.72 -37.79 -2.23
N THR A 19 2.15 -37.57 -1.05
CA THR A 19 2.14 -36.24 -0.42
C THR A 19 3.56 -35.73 -0.16
N THR A 20 4.44 -36.60 0.35
CA THR A 20 5.85 -36.26 0.62
C THR A 20 6.58 -35.92 -0.69
N TYR A 21 6.38 -36.69 -1.74
CA TYR A 21 6.94 -36.43 -3.06
C TYR A 21 6.48 -35.08 -3.62
N VAL A 22 5.17 -34.81 -3.60
CA VAL A 22 4.61 -33.54 -4.08
C VAL A 22 5.13 -32.35 -3.25
N SER A 23 5.29 -32.52 -1.94
CA SER A 23 5.87 -31.47 -1.07
C SER A 23 7.33 -31.14 -1.37
N LYS A 24 8.09 -32.06 -1.98
CA LYS A 24 9.49 -31.85 -2.39
C LYS A 24 9.63 -31.35 -3.83
N CYS A 25 8.55 -31.36 -4.62
CA CYS A 25 8.58 -30.92 -6.01
C CYS A 25 8.70 -29.40 -6.11
N LEU A 26 9.84 -28.89 -6.59
CA LEU A 26 10.11 -27.46 -6.72
C LEU A 26 9.09 -26.72 -7.61
N THR A 27 8.66 -27.34 -8.71
CA THR A 27 7.65 -26.76 -9.60
C THR A 27 6.31 -26.64 -8.89
N CYS A 28 5.90 -27.67 -8.14
CA CYS A 28 4.68 -27.62 -7.35
C CYS A 28 4.78 -26.60 -6.21
N LEU A 29 5.92 -26.49 -5.54
CA LEU A 29 6.15 -25.49 -4.49
C LEU A 29 6.07 -24.06 -5.05
N LYS A 30 6.70 -23.78 -6.20
CA LYS A 30 6.65 -22.43 -6.81
C LYS A 30 5.24 -22.01 -7.26
N VAL A 31 4.45 -22.97 -7.77
CA VAL A 31 3.12 -22.68 -8.35
C VAL A 31 1.99 -22.78 -7.32
N LYS A 32 2.12 -23.68 -6.34
CA LYS A 32 1.06 -24.04 -5.38
C LYS A 32 1.41 -23.81 -3.92
N ALA A 33 2.54 -23.18 -3.59
CA ALA A 33 2.77 -22.79 -2.21
C ALA A 33 1.63 -21.87 -1.74
N LYS A 34 1.15 -22.12 -0.51
CA LYS A 34 0.40 -21.12 0.24
C LYS A 34 1.34 -19.95 0.53
N HIS A 35 1.47 -19.05 -0.43
CA HIS A 35 2.28 -17.83 -0.29
C HIS A 35 1.68 -16.82 0.69
N GLN A 36 0.41 -17.00 1.06
CA GLN A 36 -0.25 -16.12 2.02
C GLN A 36 -0.04 -16.66 3.43
N LYS A 37 0.75 -15.93 4.22
CA LYS A 37 0.61 -15.97 5.69
C LYS A 37 -0.87 -15.72 6.02
N PRO A 38 -1.42 -16.34 7.09
CA PRO A 38 -2.73 -15.94 7.58
C PRO A 38 -2.73 -14.42 7.73
N SER A 39 -3.76 -13.77 7.19
CA SER A 39 -3.88 -12.32 7.27
C SER A 39 -3.72 -11.89 8.72
N GLY A 40 -2.74 -11.03 8.97
CA GLY A 40 -2.57 -10.44 10.29
C GLY A 40 -3.80 -9.58 10.65
N LEU A 41 -3.99 -9.34 11.94
CA LEU A 41 -4.98 -8.36 12.38
C LEU A 41 -4.60 -6.98 11.84
N LEU A 42 -5.58 -6.25 11.32
CA LEU A 42 -5.38 -4.86 10.92
C LEU A 42 -4.99 -4.05 12.16
N VAL A 43 -3.75 -3.59 12.21
CA VAL A 43 -3.29 -2.70 13.28
C VAL A 43 -3.73 -1.29 12.93
N GLN A 44 -4.75 -0.80 13.63
CA GLN A 44 -5.18 0.57 13.48
C GLN A 44 -4.20 1.50 14.20
N PRO A 45 -3.72 2.57 13.55
CA PRO A 45 -2.90 3.56 14.22
C PRO A 45 -3.74 4.30 15.27
N LYS A 46 -3.11 4.65 16.40
CA LYS A 46 -3.76 5.35 17.52
C LYS A 46 -4.54 6.57 17.02
N ILE A 47 -5.69 6.81 17.63
CA ILE A 47 -6.52 7.98 17.35
C ILE A 47 -5.78 9.22 17.87
N PRO A 48 -5.60 10.27 17.05
CA PRO A 48 -4.98 11.52 17.49
C PRO A 48 -5.77 12.21 18.60
N GLN A 49 -5.09 12.94 19.48
CA GLN A 49 -5.74 13.72 20.54
C GLN A 49 -6.19 15.11 20.06
N TRP A 50 -5.50 15.66 19.05
CA TRP A 50 -5.77 17.00 18.53
C TRP A 50 -5.90 17.02 17.00
N LYS A 51 -6.67 17.99 16.52
CA LYS A 51 -6.88 18.23 15.08
C LYS A 51 -5.56 18.67 14.46
N TRP A 52 -5.27 18.18 13.25
CA TRP A 52 -4.07 18.53 12.49
C TRP A 52 -2.74 18.18 13.19
N ASP A 53 -2.74 17.34 14.22
CA ASP A 53 -1.49 16.76 14.73
C ASP A 53 -1.02 15.61 13.84
N ASN A 54 -1.95 14.83 13.28
CA ASN A 54 -1.63 13.64 12.51
C ASN A 54 -2.42 13.65 11.22
N ILE A 55 -1.72 13.69 10.08
CA ILE A 55 -2.34 13.70 8.76
C ILE A 55 -2.03 12.44 7.98
N THR A 56 -2.89 12.15 7.00
CA THR A 56 -2.59 11.24 5.91
C THR A 56 -2.45 12.03 4.62
N ILE A 57 -1.46 11.68 3.80
CA ILE A 57 -1.27 12.29 2.49
C ILE A 57 -1.27 11.24 1.39
N ASP A 58 -1.84 11.59 0.24
CA ASP A 58 -1.96 10.69 -0.91
C ASP A 58 -2.06 11.46 -2.23
N PHE A 59 -1.82 10.78 -3.35
CA PHE A 59 -1.99 11.34 -4.69
C PHE A 59 -3.02 10.57 -5.51
N VAL A 60 -3.99 11.29 -6.05
CA VAL A 60 -4.85 10.77 -7.12
C VAL A 60 -4.24 11.19 -8.45
N THR A 61 -3.51 10.28 -9.09
CA THR A 61 -2.78 10.54 -10.34
C THR A 61 -3.56 10.11 -11.59
N ARG A 62 -3.00 10.37 -12.77
CA ARG A 62 -3.52 9.94 -14.08
C ARG A 62 -4.95 10.42 -14.37
N LEU A 63 -5.32 11.59 -13.85
CA LEU A 63 -6.59 12.23 -14.15
C LEU A 63 -6.57 12.90 -15.53
N PRO A 64 -7.73 13.13 -16.15
CA PRO A 64 -7.83 13.95 -17.35
C PRO A 64 -7.17 15.31 -17.14
N LYS A 65 -6.41 15.76 -18.14
CA LYS A 65 -5.69 17.03 -18.05
C LYS A 65 -6.68 18.20 -18.10
N THR A 66 -6.55 19.09 -17.12
CA THR A 66 -7.24 20.39 -17.11
C THR A 66 -6.60 21.38 -18.09
N GLN A 67 -7.22 22.54 -18.31
CA GLN A 67 -6.66 23.61 -19.15
C GLN A 67 -5.29 24.12 -18.63
N SER A 68 -5.09 24.12 -17.31
CA SER A 68 -3.81 24.45 -16.66
C SER A 68 -2.78 23.30 -16.69
N ARG A 69 -3.12 22.21 -17.39
CA ARG A 69 -2.33 20.98 -17.55
C ARG A 69 -2.12 20.17 -16.25
N ASN A 70 -2.90 20.42 -15.21
CA ASN A 70 -2.90 19.58 -14.01
C ASN A 70 -3.58 18.25 -14.31
N ASN A 71 -3.00 17.16 -13.79
CA ASN A 71 -3.45 15.78 -13.99
C ASN A 71 -3.41 14.95 -12.70
N THR A 72 -3.11 15.58 -11.57
CA THR A 72 -3.00 14.92 -10.26
C THR A 72 -3.67 15.79 -9.21
N ILE A 73 -4.36 15.16 -8.26
CA ILE A 73 -4.84 15.81 -7.05
C ILE A 73 -3.98 15.32 -5.89
N TRP A 74 -3.37 16.24 -5.17
CA TRP A 74 -2.72 15.95 -3.91
C TRP A 74 -3.72 16.11 -2.78
N VAL A 75 -3.83 15.06 -1.96
CA VAL A 75 -4.81 14.94 -0.90
C VAL A 75 -4.08 15.00 0.44
N VAL A 76 -4.52 15.89 1.32
CA VAL A 76 -4.05 15.97 2.71
C VAL A 76 -5.26 15.89 3.62
N VAL A 77 -5.33 14.88 4.48
CA VAL A 77 -6.49 14.64 5.36
C VAL A 77 -6.06 14.61 6.81
N ASP A 78 -6.75 15.38 7.65
CA ASP A 78 -6.62 15.28 9.09
C ASP A 78 -7.21 13.97 9.59
N ARG A 79 -6.43 13.18 10.33
CA ARG A 79 -6.87 11.85 10.78
C ARG A 79 -7.99 11.92 11.79
N LEU A 80 -8.08 12.99 12.59
CA LEU A 80 -9.08 13.15 13.64
C LEU A 80 -10.43 13.63 13.09
N THR A 81 -10.45 14.82 12.47
CA THR A 81 -11.68 15.48 12.02
C THR A 81 -12.14 15.03 10.63
N LYS A 82 -11.27 14.34 9.86
CA LYS A 82 -11.49 14.02 8.45
C LYS A 82 -11.61 15.23 7.51
N SER A 83 -11.24 16.42 8.00
CA SER A 83 -11.08 17.60 7.14
C SER A 83 -9.98 17.35 6.11
N ALA A 84 -10.22 17.70 4.85
CA ALA A 84 -9.32 17.41 3.75
C ALA A 84 -9.00 18.65 2.92
N HIS A 85 -7.75 18.76 2.48
CA HIS A 85 -7.31 19.67 1.43
C HIS A 85 -7.08 18.89 0.14
N PHE A 86 -7.57 19.44 -0.97
CA PHE A 86 -7.40 18.90 -2.31
C PHE A 86 -6.72 19.94 -3.18
N GLN A 87 -5.48 19.67 -3.57
CA GLN A 87 -4.69 20.61 -4.34
C GLN A 87 -4.36 20.05 -5.74
N PRO A 88 -4.74 20.75 -6.82
CA PRO A 88 -4.39 20.31 -8.16
C PRO A 88 -2.90 20.55 -8.44
N MET A 89 -2.25 19.56 -9.03
CA MET A 89 -0.85 19.60 -9.41
C MET A 89 -0.59 18.82 -10.70
N LYS A 90 0.65 18.90 -11.19
CA LYS A 90 1.14 18.07 -12.28
C LYS A 90 1.92 16.91 -11.70
N GLU A 91 1.75 15.72 -12.24
CA GLU A 91 2.50 14.54 -11.83
C GLU A 91 4.01 14.72 -11.99
N THR A 92 4.42 15.56 -12.94
CA THR A 92 5.81 15.93 -13.22
C THR A 92 6.30 17.11 -12.39
N ASP A 93 5.50 17.63 -11.46
CA ASP A 93 5.94 18.72 -10.59
C ASP A 93 7.09 18.22 -9.68
N PRO A 94 8.16 19.02 -9.52
CA PRO A 94 9.30 18.62 -8.71
C PRO A 94 8.97 18.65 -7.21
N MET A 95 9.73 17.89 -6.41
CA MET A 95 9.47 17.74 -4.98
C MET A 95 9.61 19.02 -4.17
N ASP A 96 10.47 19.94 -4.59
CA ASP A 96 10.60 21.25 -3.95
C ASP A 96 9.29 22.06 -4.05
N LYS A 97 8.58 21.95 -5.18
CA LYS A 97 7.28 22.59 -5.37
C LYS A 97 6.23 22.00 -4.42
N LEU A 98 6.24 20.68 -4.22
CA LEU A 98 5.36 20.01 -3.25
C LEU A 98 5.67 20.45 -1.83
N ALA A 99 6.95 20.50 -1.45
CA ALA A 99 7.36 20.95 -0.11
C ALA A 99 6.91 22.40 0.16
N ARG A 100 7.06 23.29 -0.82
CA ARG A 100 6.56 24.68 -0.71
C ARG A 100 5.05 24.74 -0.57
N LEU A 101 4.33 23.93 -1.35
CA LEU A 101 2.88 23.85 -1.31
C LEU A 101 2.38 23.29 0.03
N TYR A 102 3.06 22.28 0.57
CA TYR A 102 2.82 21.74 1.91
C TYR A 102 2.95 22.81 2.99
N LEU A 103 4.09 23.52 3.00
CA LEU A 103 4.31 24.59 3.96
C LEU A 103 3.22 25.66 3.86
N LYS A 104 2.92 26.07 2.61
CA LYS A 104 1.96 27.14 2.33
C LYS A 104 0.51 26.76 2.67
N GLU A 105 0.07 25.55 2.41
CA GLU A 105 -1.36 25.18 2.54
C GLU A 105 -1.66 24.45 3.85
N VAL A 106 -0.68 23.76 4.43
CA VAL A 106 -0.88 22.97 5.65
C VAL A 106 -0.25 23.69 6.85
N VAL A 107 1.06 23.94 6.81
CA VAL A 107 1.81 24.41 8.00
C VAL A 107 1.43 25.84 8.39
N THR A 108 1.26 26.74 7.43
CA THR A 108 0.82 28.13 7.72
C THR A 108 -0.58 28.19 8.34
N ARG A 109 -1.48 27.25 7.99
CA ARG A 109 -2.88 27.27 8.41
C ARG A 109 -3.12 26.53 9.72
N HIS A 110 -2.42 25.41 9.91
CA HIS A 110 -2.69 24.47 11.00
C HIS A 110 -1.51 24.30 11.96
N GLY A 111 -0.34 24.83 11.63
CA GLY A 111 0.88 24.69 12.41
C GLY A 111 1.70 23.45 12.05
N ILE A 112 2.67 23.14 12.90
CA ILE A 112 3.57 22.00 12.71
C ILE A 112 2.86 20.73 13.21
N LEU A 113 2.86 19.69 12.36
CA LEU A 113 2.24 18.41 12.65
C LEU A 113 3.18 17.50 13.44
N VAL A 114 2.60 16.58 14.21
CA VAL A 114 3.29 15.52 14.95
C VAL A 114 3.70 14.37 14.02
N SER A 115 2.81 13.95 13.12
CA SER A 115 3.14 12.87 12.17
C SER A 115 2.38 12.94 10.85
N ILE A 116 2.98 12.35 9.83
CA ILE A 116 2.43 12.19 8.49
C ILE A 116 2.46 10.69 8.16
N ILE A 117 1.33 10.17 7.67
CA ILE A 117 1.24 8.82 7.12
C ILE A 117 1.03 8.94 5.61
N SER A 118 1.94 8.37 4.83
CA SER A 118 1.81 8.25 3.37
C SER A 118 1.97 6.80 2.94
N ASP A 119 1.69 6.53 1.68
CA ASP A 119 2.16 5.30 1.05
C ASP A 119 3.67 5.37 0.75
N ARG A 120 4.19 4.37 0.03
CA ARG A 120 5.59 4.29 -0.40
C ARG A 120 5.78 4.89 -1.79
N ASP A 121 4.99 5.89 -2.16
CA ASP A 121 5.22 6.59 -3.42
C ASP A 121 6.64 7.17 -3.44
N PRO A 122 7.41 6.97 -4.53
CA PRO A 122 8.77 7.47 -4.66
C PRO A 122 8.92 8.97 -4.35
N ARG A 123 7.86 9.76 -4.54
CA ARG A 123 7.81 11.19 -4.21
C ARG A 123 7.94 11.45 -2.71
N PHE A 124 7.45 10.55 -1.86
CA PHE A 124 7.58 10.67 -0.40
C PHE A 124 8.85 10.02 0.14
N THR A 125 9.44 9.07 -0.59
CA THR A 125 10.65 8.35 -0.16
C THR A 125 11.94 8.91 -0.77
N SER A 126 11.86 9.99 -1.54
CA SER A 126 13.02 10.62 -2.18
C SER A 126 13.96 11.24 -1.14
N ASN A 127 15.25 10.91 -1.22
CA ASN A 127 16.31 11.65 -0.53
C ASN A 127 16.55 12.92 -1.33
N PHE A 128 15.83 13.99 -1.03
CA PHE A 128 15.96 15.35 -1.59
C PHE A 128 17.21 15.61 -2.45
#